data_AF-A0A7M5XIQ4-F1
#
_entry.id   AF-A0A7M5XIQ4-F1
#
_cell.length_a   1.000
_cell.length_b   1.000
_cell.length_c   1.000
_cell.angle_alpha   90.00
_cell.angle_beta   90.00
_cell.angle_gamma   90.00
#
_symmetry.space_group_name_H-M   'P 1'
#
loop_
_entity.id
_entity.type
_entity.pdbx_description
1 polymer ?
#
loop_
_entity_poly.entity_id
_entity_poly.type
_entity_poly.pdbx_seq_one_letter_code
_entity_poly.pdbx_strand_id
1 'polypeptide(L)'
;MALDPSGLNFNSLKEINNYVDKVKINKLNLNTQLQIKQYCKSACDLFQKAEGLWKAKDDENAYILYMRCFNIYQAISKSYEFSKNKTVFKPLMKDINPNECVVKAEKLNQILKARYEKKKKDLERLRNIQNGKKKTGQSCLSFS
;
A
#
# COMPACT_ATOMS: atom_id res chain seq x y z
N MET A 1 10.15 13.32 5.77
CA MET A 1 8.74 13.22 6.23
C MET A 1 8.23 11.82 5.90
N ALA A 2 8.46 10.87 6.80
CA ALA A 2 7.97 9.49 6.67
C ALA A 2 6.60 9.44 7.34
N LEU A 3 5.53 9.42 6.53
CA LEU A 3 4.23 8.91 6.98
C LEU A 3 4.42 7.42 7.24
N ASP A 4 4.56 7.08 8.51
CA ASP A 4 4.58 5.72 9.00
C ASP A 4 3.13 5.20 9.00
N PRO A 5 2.84 4.07 8.35
CA PRO A 5 1.47 3.58 8.27
C PRO A 5 1.07 2.77 9.52
N SER A 6 1.97 2.55 10.49
CA SER A 6 1.66 1.87 11.75
C SER A 6 0.56 2.61 12.51
N GLY A 7 -0.52 1.88 12.82
CA GLY A 7 -1.68 2.40 13.53
C GLY A 7 -2.85 2.85 12.63
N LEU A 8 -2.73 2.76 11.31
CA LEU A 8 -3.85 2.96 10.40
C LEU A 8 -4.66 1.67 10.24
N ASN A 9 -5.98 1.78 10.29
CA ASN A 9 -6.90 0.67 10.07
C ASN A 9 -7.67 0.92 8.77
N PHE A 10 -7.38 0.12 7.75
CA PHE A 10 -8.03 0.22 6.46
C PHE A 10 -9.22 -0.75 6.39
N ASN A 11 -10.35 -0.28 5.84
CA ASN A 11 -11.55 -1.11 5.69
C ASN A 11 -11.68 -1.68 4.28
N SER A 12 -10.88 -1.20 3.33
CA SER A 12 -10.88 -1.66 1.95
C SER A 12 -9.54 -1.43 1.27
N LEU A 13 -9.26 -2.27 0.28
CA LEU A 13 -8.11 -2.08 -0.62
C LEU A 13 -8.14 -0.72 -1.33
N LYS A 14 -9.34 -0.17 -1.59
CA LYS A 14 -9.52 1.17 -2.17
C LYS A 14 -8.94 2.25 -1.27
N GLU A 15 -9.15 2.16 0.05
CA GLU A 15 -8.57 3.12 1.00
C GLU A 15 -7.05 3.04 1.02
N ILE A 16 -6.49 1.84 0.96
CA ILE A 16 -5.04 1.62 0.88
C ILE A 16 -4.48 2.27 -0.39
N ASN A 17 -5.08 2.00 -1.56
CA ASN A 17 -4.62 2.58 -2.82
C ASN A 17 -4.73 4.11 -2.82
N ASN A 18 -5.85 4.66 -2.33
CA ASN A 18 -6.00 6.11 -2.16
C ASN A 18 -4.93 6.69 -1.23
N TYR A 19 -4.52 5.97 -0.17
CA TYR A 19 -3.45 6.39 0.72
C TYR A 19 -2.10 6.42 0.00
N VAL A 20 -1.79 5.38 -0.79
CA VAL A 20 -0.60 5.32 -1.63
C VAL A 20 -0.58 6.48 -2.63
N ASP A 21 -1.69 6.76 -3.30
CA ASP A 21 -1.82 7.83 -4.31
C ASP A 21 -1.73 9.25 -3.72
N LYS A 22 -2.19 9.43 -2.47
CA LYS A 22 -2.08 10.72 -1.75
C LYS A 22 -0.63 11.13 -1.52
N VAL A 23 0.31 10.18 -1.49
CA VAL A 23 1.73 10.50 -1.44
C VAL A 23 2.11 11.10 -2.80
N LYS A 24 2.06 12.44 -2.90
CA LYS A 24 2.33 13.16 -4.15
C LYS A 24 3.82 13.04 -4.54
N ILE A 25 4.15 12.00 -5.30
CA ILE A 25 5.47 11.75 -5.88
C ILE A 25 5.86 12.86 -6.86
N ASN A 26 4.88 13.50 -7.53
CA ASN A 26 5.12 14.61 -8.46
C ASN A 26 5.64 15.89 -7.77
N LYS A 27 5.70 15.92 -6.43
CA LYS A 27 6.31 17.01 -5.64
C LYS A 27 7.74 16.71 -5.20
N LEU A 28 8.31 15.56 -5.57
CA LEU A 28 9.71 15.26 -5.24
C LEU A 28 10.60 16.25 -5.96
N ASN A 29 11.45 16.96 -5.20
CA ASN A 29 12.43 17.86 -5.79
C ASN A 29 13.62 17.02 -6.27
N LEU A 30 13.68 16.72 -7.56
CA LEU A 30 14.69 15.86 -8.18
C LEU A 30 15.66 16.66 -9.07
N ASN A 31 15.82 17.94 -8.75
CA ASN A 31 16.57 18.89 -9.58
C ASN A 31 18.07 18.88 -9.26
N THR A 32 18.47 18.33 -8.11
CA THR A 32 19.86 18.28 -7.66
C THR A 32 20.31 16.87 -7.33
N GLN A 33 21.62 16.61 -7.49
CA GLN A 33 22.18 15.30 -7.13
C GLN A 33 22.00 14.97 -5.65
N LEU A 34 22.10 15.96 -4.75
CA LEU A 34 21.94 15.76 -3.32
C LEU A 34 20.53 15.21 -2.98
N GLN A 35 19.49 15.79 -3.56
CA GLN A 35 18.12 15.35 -3.33
C GLN A 35 17.87 13.95 -3.88
N ILE A 36 18.38 13.65 -5.10
CA ILE A 36 18.27 12.31 -5.67
C ILE A 36 18.95 11.29 -4.75
N LYS A 37 20.15 11.57 -4.22
CA LYS A 37 20.84 10.69 -3.24
C LYS A 37 20.00 10.45 -1.99
N GLN A 38 19.36 11.51 -1.45
CA GLN A 38 18.49 11.41 -0.28
C GLN A 38 17.27 10.52 -0.55
N TYR A 39 16.67 10.63 -1.74
CA TYR A 39 15.54 9.77 -2.11
C TYR A 39 15.97 8.34 -2.43
N CYS A 40 17.14 8.10 -3.04
CA CYS A 40 17.70 6.76 -3.19
C CYS A 40 17.84 6.06 -1.83
N LYS A 41 18.45 6.75 -0.86
CA LYS A 41 18.60 6.24 0.51
C LYS A 41 17.23 5.97 1.15
N SER A 42 16.33 6.94 1.07
CA SER A 42 14.97 6.79 1.62
C SER A 42 14.22 5.61 0.99
N ALA A 43 14.37 5.38 -0.31
CA ALA A 43 13.74 4.24 -0.98
C ALA A 43 14.32 2.90 -0.52
N CYS A 44 15.62 2.84 -0.20
CA CYS A 44 16.27 1.65 0.35
C CYS A 44 15.75 1.36 1.77
N ASP A 45 15.70 2.39 2.63
CA ASP A 45 15.16 2.28 3.98
C ASP A 45 13.69 1.79 3.96
N LEU A 46 12.88 2.33 3.03
CA LEU A 46 11.49 1.89 2.83
C LEU A 46 11.40 0.43 2.39
N PHE A 47 12.27 -0.02 1.49
CA PHE A 47 12.30 -1.40 1.03
C PHE A 47 12.64 -2.36 2.18
N GLN A 48 13.71 -2.07 2.94
CA GLN A 48 14.09 -2.89 4.10
C GLN A 48 12.97 -2.94 5.15
N LYS A 49 12.28 -1.81 5.38
CA LYS A 49 11.14 -1.78 6.28
C LYS A 49 9.96 -2.61 5.75
N ALA A 50 9.70 -2.58 4.45
CA ALA A 50 8.67 -3.41 3.80
C ALA A 50 8.97 -4.91 3.98
N GLU A 51 10.23 -5.32 3.82
CA GLU A 51 10.66 -6.71 4.08
C GLU A 51 10.39 -7.13 5.53
N GLY A 52 10.68 -6.25 6.49
CA GLY A 52 10.43 -6.50 7.91
C GLY A 52 8.93 -6.69 8.20
N LEU A 53 8.08 -5.83 7.65
CA LEU A 53 6.62 -5.92 7.83
C LEU A 53 6.03 -7.13 7.13
N TRP A 54 6.54 -7.49 5.96
CA TRP A 54 6.10 -8.69 5.26
C TRP A 54 6.41 -9.96 6.07
N LYS A 55 7.60 -10.04 6.68
CA LYS A 55 7.96 -11.13 7.61
C LYS A 55 7.10 -11.13 8.87
N ALA A 56 6.72 -9.95 9.35
CA ALA A 56 5.81 -9.78 10.49
C ALA A 56 4.33 -10.07 10.15
N LYS A 57 4.00 -10.44 8.90
CA LYS A 57 2.63 -10.65 8.40
C LYS A 57 1.74 -9.41 8.46
N ASP A 58 2.34 -8.22 8.46
CA ASP A 58 1.64 -6.96 8.32
C ASP A 58 1.50 -6.62 6.83
N ASP A 59 0.57 -7.33 6.18
CA ASP A 59 0.40 -7.31 4.72
C ASP A 59 0.01 -5.92 4.18
N GLU A 60 -0.78 -5.15 4.95
CA GLU A 60 -1.25 -3.82 4.54
C GLU A 60 -0.11 -2.82 4.52
N ASN A 61 0.67 -2.76 5.60
CA ASN A 61 1.77 -1.81 5.69
C ASN A 61 2.93 -2.23 4.79
N ALA A 62 3.20 -3.53 4.64
CA ALA A 62 4.16 -4.04 3.67
C ALA A 62 3.77 -3.60 2.24
N TYR A 63 2.51 -3.75 1.84
CA TYR A 63 2.02 -3.34 0.52
C TYR A 63 2.22 -1.85 0.27
N ILE A 64 1.84 -1.00 1.22
CA ILE A 64 1.99 0.46 1.14
C ILE A 64 3.47 0.84 0.92
N LEU A 65 4.38 0.21 1.67
CA LEU A 65 5.81 0.50 1.56
C LEU A 65 6.43 0.02 0.25
N TYR A 66 6.06 -1.17 -0.25
CA TYR A 66 6.53 -1.64 -1.57
C TYR A 66 6.04 -0.71 -2.70
N MET A 67 4.76 -0.33 -2.68
CA MET A 67 4.21 0.59 -3.69
C MET A 67 4.89 1.96 -3.64
N ARG A 68 5.14 2.49 -2.43
CA ARG A 68 5.83 3.77 -2.27
C ARG A 68 7.28 3.70 -2.72
N CYS A 69 8.00 2.63 -2.38
CA CYS A 69 9.37 2.39 -2.83
C CYS A 69 9.43 2.36 -4.36
N PHE A 70 8.54 1.60 -5.01
CA PHE A 70 8.44 1.52 -6.46
C PHE A 70 8.15 2.88 -7.09
N ASN A 71 7.21 3.65 -6.55
CA ASN A 71 6.86 4.96 -7.09
C ASN A 71 8.02 5.97 -6.98
N ILE A 72 8.75 5.98 -5.86
CA ILE A 72 9.94 6.83 -5.69
C ILE A 72 11.02 6.41 -6.69
N TYR A 73 11.27 5.10 -6.83
CA TYR A 73 12.21 4.57 -7.81
C TYR A 73 11.84 5.02 -9.24
N GLN A 74 10.57 4.89 -9.61
CA GLN A 74 10.10 5.28 -10.93
C GLN A 74 10.28 6.78 -11.18
N ALA A 75 9.99 7.63 -10.19
CA ALA A 75 10.18 9.08 -10.31
C ALA A 75 11.65 9.46 -10.47
N ILE A 76 12.54 8.83 -9.69
CA ILE A 76 13.99 9.04 -9.81
C ILE A 76 14.47 8.59 -11.18
N SER A 77 14.04 7.42 -11.67
CA SER A 77 14.46 6.88 -12.96
C SER A 77 14.06 7.76 -14.17
N LYS A 78 13.01 8.57 -14.00
CA LYS A 78 12.51 9.52 -15.02
C LYS A 78 13.19 10.90 -14.92
N SER A 79 13.93 11.19 -13.86
CA SER A 79 14.60 12.49 -13.70
C SER A 79 15.76 12.65 -14.69
N TYR A 80 15.88 13.84 -15.27
CA TYR A 80 16.97 14.21 -16.16
C TYR A 80 18.34 14.04 -15.47
N GLU A 81 18.48 14.47 -14.22
CA GLU A 81 19.74 14.38 -13.49
C GLU A 81 20.16 12.93 -13.21
N PHE A 82 19.19 12.05 -13.00
CA PHE A 82 19.46 10.62 -12.84
C PHE A 82 19.98 10.00 -14.15
N SER A 83 19.36 10.36 -15.27
CA SER A 83 19.81 9.91 -16.61
C SER A 83 21.25 10.37 -16.89
N LYS A 84 21.55 11.63 -16.58
CA LYS A 84 22.87 12.24 -16.78
C LYS A 84 23.96 11.61 -15.91
N ASN A 85 23.68 11.27 -14.66
CA ASN A 85 24.67 10.76 -13.70
C ASN A 85 24.37 9.31 -13.25
N LYS A 86 23.94 8.45 -14.17
CA LYS A 86 23.50 7.08 -13.87
C LYS A 86 24.56 6.25 -13.13
N THR A 87 25.84 6.44 -13.43
CA THR A 87 26.97 5.76 -12.77
C THR A 87 27.08 6.12 -11.28
N VAL A 88 26.66 7.32 -10.89
CA VAL A 88 26.69 7.79 -9.49
C VAL A 88 25.50 7.23 -8.69
N PHE A 89 24.31 7.18 -9.30
CA PHE A 89 23.09 6.80 -8.58
C PHE A 89 22.78 5.30 -8.60
N LYS A 90 23.19 4.57 -9.65
CA LYS A 90 22.92 3.13 -9.77
C LYS A 90 23.46 2.32 -8.56
N PRO A 91 24.67 2.56 -8.03
CA PRO A 91 25.15 1.88 -6.82
C PRO A 91 24.31 2.19 -5.57
N LEU A 92 23.70 3.37 -5.49
CA LEU A 92 22.87 3.80 -4.34
C LEU A 92 21.48 3.14 -4.34
N MET A 93 21.07 2.55 -5.46
CA MET A 93 19.81 1.83 -5.61
C MET A 93 20.00 0.31 -5.73
N LYS A 94 21.22 -0.19 -5.55
CA LYS A 94 21.54 -1.62 -5.75
C LYS A 94 20.71 -2.56 -4.87
N ASP A 95 20.33 -2.08 -3.69
CA ASP A 95 19.59 -2.86 -2.70
C ASP A 95 18.08 -2.85 -2.96
N ILE A 96 17.63 -2.10 -3.97
CA ILE A 96 16.23 -1.99 -4.38
C ILE A 96 16.07 -2.67 -5.73
N ASN A 97 15.31 -3.75 -5.75
CA ASN A 97 14.89 -4.37 -7.00
C ASN A 97 13.45 -3.92 -7.33
N PRO A 98 13.25 -3.02 -8.30
CA PRO A 98 11.92 -2.50 -8.63
C PRO A 98 10.98 -3.61 -9.11
N ASN A 99 11.48 -4.63 -9.79
CA ASN A 99 10.67 -5.76 -10.23
C ASN A 99 10.20 -6.59 -9.03
N GLU A 100 11.06 -6.76 -8.03
CA GLU A 100 10.71 -7.46 -6.80
C GLU A 100 9.67 -6.69 -5.99
N CYS A 101 9.78 -5.36 -5.91
CA CYS A 101 8.74 -4.51 -5.31
C CYS A 101 7.38 -4.75 -5.96
N VAL A 102 7.32 -4.78 -7.30
CA VAL A 102 6.07 -5.02 -8.04
C VAL A 102 5.53 -6.41 -7.75
N VAL A 103 6.34 -7.46 -7.89
CA VAL A 103 5.90 -8.85 -7.65
C VAL A 103 5.38 -9.04 -6.22
N LYS A 104 6.06 -8.47 -5.22
CA LYS A 104 5.62 -8.54 -3.82
C LYS A 104 4.35 -7.72 -3.59
N ALA A 105 4.26 -6.53 -4.17
CA ALA A 105 3.05 -5.71 -4.09
C ALA A 105 1.85 -6.40 -4.74
N GLU A 106 2.02 -7.05 -5.89
CA GLU A 106 0.97 -7.83 -6.56
C GLU A 106 0.50 -9.01 -5.72
N LYS A 107 1.44 -9.75 -5.11
CA LYS A 107 1.11 -10.84 -4.20
C LYS A 107 0.30 -10.36 -3.00
N LEU A 108 0.72 -9.27 -2.37
CA LEU A 108 0.01 -8.68 -1.24
C LEU A 108 -1.36 -8.13 -1.67
N ASN A 109 -1.45 -7.52 -2.84
CA ASN A 109 -2.71 -7.04 -3.42
C ASN A 109 -3.73 -8.18 -3.55
N GLN A 110 -3.32 -9.35 -4.05
CA GLN A 110 -4.19 -10.52 -4.15
C GLN A 110 -4.67 -11.00 -2.77
N ILE A 111 -3.75 -11.08 -1.79
CA ILE A 111 -4.07 -11.46 -0.41
C ILE A 111 -5.08 -10.49 0.21
N LEU A 112 -4.80 -9.19 0.13
CA LEU A 112 -5.64 -8.14 0.68
C LEU A 112 -7.02 -8.10 0.01
N LYS A 113 -7.07 -8.23 -1.33
CA LYS A 113 -8.32 -8.30 -2.08
C LYS A 113 -9.19 -9.45 -1.59
N ALA A 114 -8.63 -10.66 -1.48
CA ALA A 114 -9.36 -11.82 -0.98
C ALA A 114 -9.86 -11.62 0.47
N ARG A 115 -9.02 -11.04 1.34
CA ARG A 115 -9.36 -10.73 2.74
C ARG A 115 -10.56 -9.77 2.84
N TYR A 116 -10.54 -8.68 2.09
CA TYR A 116 -11.61 -7.69 2.11
C TYR A 116 -12.89 -8.18 1.43
N GLU A 117 -12.78 -8.94 0.33
CA GLU A 117 -13.95 -9.56 -0.31
C GLU A 117 -14.67 -10.54 0.63
N LYS A 118 -13.91 -11.36 1.37
CA LYS A 118 -14.47 -12.26 2.38
C LYS A 118 -15.17 -11.49 3.49
N LYS A 119 -14.49 -10.49 4.07
CA LYS A 119 -15.06 -9.62 5.11
C LYS A 119 -16.37 -8.97 4.66
N LYS A 120 -16.43 -8.49 3.42
CA LYS A 120 -17.66 -7.91 2.84
C LYS A 120 -18.80 -8.93 2.75
N LYS A 121 -18.53 -10.14 2.27
CA LYS A 121 -19.54 -11.23 2.18
C LYS A 121 -20.06 -11.64 3.55
N ASP A 122 -19.19 -11.72 4.55
CA ASP A 122 -19.57 -12.08 5.92
C ASP A 122 -20.47 -11.02 6.55
N LEU A 123 -20.16 -9.73 6.36
CA LEU A 123 -21.01 -8.62 6.80
C LEU A 123 -22.38 -8.63 6.12
N GLU A 124 -22.43 -8.94 4.82
CA GLU A 124 -23.68 -9.07 4.07
C GLU A 124 -24.55 -10.22 4.60
N ARG A 125 -23.95 -11.39 4.85
CA ARG A 125 -24.64 -12.54 5.46
C ARG A 125 -25.22 -12.19 6.83
N LEU A 126 -24.43 -11.55 7.69
CA LEU A 126 -24.88 -11.11 9.01
C LEU A 126 -26.04 -10.11 8.94
N ARG A 127 -26.03 -9.21 7.95
CA ARG A 127 -27.13 -8.25 7.72
C ARG A 127 -28.41 -8.96 7.27
N ASN A 128 -28.30 -9.95 6.38
CA ASN A 128 -29.45 -10.70 5.89
C ASN A 128 -30.12 -11.53 7.01
N ILE A 129 -29.33 -12.16 7.89
CA ILE A 129 -29.84 -12.88 9.06
C ILE A 129 -30.61 -11.94 10.00
N GLN A 130 -30.06 -10.76 10.27
CA GLN A 130 -30.73 -9.75 11.10
C GLN A 130 -32.05 -9.26 10.49
N ASN A 131 -32.08 -9.04 9.18
CA ASN A 131 -33.30 -8.64 8.49
C ASN A 131 -34.36 -9.75 8.45
N GLY A 132 -33.95 -11.02 8.39
CA GLY A 132 -34.85 -12.18 8.50
C GLY A 132 -35.51 -12.27 9.87
N LYS A 133 -34.75 -12.09 10.96
CA LYS A 133 -35.28 -12.10 12.34
C LYS A 133 -36.26 -10.96 12.63
N LYS A 134 -36.07 -9.80 12.02
CA LYS A 134 -37.00 -8.65 12.17
C LYS A 134 -38.36 -8.89 11.50
N LYS A 135 -38.39 -9.62 10.38
CA LYS A 135 -39.64 -9.94 9.67
C LYS A 135 -40.49 -10.99 10.41
N THR A 136 -39.86 -11.94 11.10
CA THR A 136 -40.58 -12.96 11.89
C THR A 136 -41.12 -12.42 13.22
N GLY A 137 -40.48 -11.39 13.80
CA GLY A 137 -40.93 -10.77 15.06
C GLY A 137 -42.13 -9.81 14.92
N GLN A 138 -42.42 -9.31 13.72
CA GLN A 138 -43.54 -8.39 13.47
C GLN A 138 -44.85 -9.09 13.08
N SER A 139 -44.81 -10.38 12.74
CA SER A 139 -46.01 -11.13 12.31
C SER A 139 -46.88 -11.67 13.46
N CYS A 140 -46.43 -11.58 14.71
CA CYS A 140 -47.13 -12.16 15.87
C CYS A 140 -47.95 -11.15 16.70
N LEU A 141 -48.08 -9.89 16.27
CA LEU A 141 -48.77 -8.83 17.03
C LEU A 141 -50.08 -8.34 16.39
N SER A 142 -50.66 -9.08 15.45
CA SER A 142 -51.89 -8.68 14.76
C SER A 142 -52.89 -9.83 14.68
N PHE A 143 -53.36 -10.30 15.83
CA PHE A 143 -54.65 -11.00 15.99
C PHE A 143 -55.08 -10.88 17.45
N SER A 144 -55.84 -9.83 17.78
CA SER A 144 -56.73 -9.72 18.95
C SER A 144 -57.73 -8.62 18.67
#